data_AF-A0AAD4WJV2-F1
#
_entry.id   AF-A0AAD4WJV2-F1
#
_cell.length_a   1.000
_cell.length_b   1.000
_cell.length_c   1.000
_cell.angle_alpha   90.00
_cell.angle_beta   90.00
_cell.angle_gamma   90.00
#
_symmetry.space_group_name_H-M   'P 1'
#
loop_
_entity.id
_entity.type
_entity.pdbx_description
1 polymer ?
#
loop_
_entity_poly.entity_id
_entity_poly.type
_entity_poly.pdbx_seq_one_letter_code
_entity_poly.pdbx_strand_id
1 'polypeptide(L)'
;MFTLRAAVMWTVNDFPAYALVSGWSTKGYMACPVCKEDVTSGWHAGKVCYLGHRRWLPWDHEWREKDKEFDGNTERRLRPKEWSGDEILE
;
A
#
# COMPACT_ATOMS: atom_id res chain seq x y z
N MET A 1 -7.84 47.07 11.68
CA MET A 1 -7.35 45.80 12.26
C MET A 1 -8.39 44.73 11.96
N PHE A 2 -8.02 43.66 11.25
CA PHE A 2 -8.95 42.58 10.89
C PHE A 2 -8.54 41.30 11.60
N THR A 3 -9.52 40.52 12.04
CA THR A 3 -9.30 39.23 12.68
C THR A 3 -9.49 38.13 11.64
N LEU A 4 -8.41 37.49 11.22
CA LEU A 4 -8.47 36.31 10.37
C LEU A 4 -8.69 35.07 11.23
N ARG A 5 -9.67 34.25 10.85
CA ARG A 5 -9.84 32.88 11.37
C ARG A 5 -9.63 31.93 10.20
N ALA A 6 -8.73 30.97 10.36
CA ALA A 6 -8.45 29.94 9.38
C ALA A 6 -8.56 28.56 10.01
N ALA A 7 -8.99 27.58 9.20
CA ALA A 7 -9.04 26.16 9.55
C ALA A 7 -8.44 25.34 8.41
N VAL A 8 -7.77 24.24 8.74
CA VAL A 8 -7.23 23.30 7.75
C VAL A 8 -8.31 22.28 7.42
N MET A 9 -8.67 22.15 6.14
CA MET A 9 -9.67 21.15 5.70
C MET A 9 -9.01 19.82 5.30
N TRP A 10 -7.97 19.86 4.48
CA TRP A 10 -7.21 18.68 4.06
C TRP A 10 -5.76 19.04 3.72
N THR A 11 -4.87 18.05 3.80
CA THR A 11 -3.46 18.15 3.38
C THR A 11 -3.21 17.20 2.21
N VAL A 12 -2.52 17.67 1.17
CA VAL A 12 -2.03 16.80 0.07
C VAL A 12 -0.61 16.44 0.42
N ASN A 13 -0.38 15.16 0.74
CA ASN A 13 0.91 14.65 1.18
C ASN A 13 1.43 13.65 0.15
N ASP A 14 2.75 13.65 -0.05
CA ASP A 14 3.40 12.56 -0.77
C ASP A 14 3.53 11.32 0.14
N PHE A 15 3.99 10.21 -0.42
CA PHE A 15 4.08 8.96 0.33
C PHE A 15 5.05 9.04 1.53
N PRO A 16 6.22 9.71 1.45
CA PRO A 16 7.04 9.95 2.64
C PRO A 16 6.37 10.80 3.73
N ALA A 17 5.73 11.91 3.37
CA ALA A 17 5.05 12.78 4.33
C ALA A 17 3.87 12.08 5.02
N TYR A 18 3.23 11.13 4.34
CA TYR A 18 2.18 10.28 4.91
C TYR A 18 2.60 9.62 6.24
N ALA A 19 3.86 9.23 6.38
CA ALA A 19 4.35 8.61 7.62
C ALA A 19 4.21 9.53 8.83
N LEU A 20 4.49 10.81 8.65
CA LEU A 20 4.46 11.79 9.73
C LEU A 20 3.02 12.14 10.13
N VAL A 21 2.13 12.28 9.13
CA VAL A 21 0.75 12.70 9.39
C VAL A 21 -0.16 11.58 9.87
N SER A 22 0.08 10.34 9.43
CA SER A 22 -0.76 9.18 9.79
C SER A 22 -0.16 8.30 10.90
N GLY A 23 1.13 8.47 11.21
CA GLY A 23 1.87 7.53 12.04
C GLY A 23 2.12 6.17 11.39
N TRP A 24 1.71 5.97 10.14
CA TRP A 24 1.91 4.73 9.40
C TRP A 24 3.36 4.59 8.93
N SER A 25 3.96 3.41 9.09
CA SER A 25 5.29 3.20 8.52
C SER A 25 5.21 3.22 6.99
N THR A 26 6.02 4.05 6.33
CA THR A 26 6.13 4.05 4.85
C THR A 26 7.34 3.23 4.37
N LYS A 27 7.96 2.47 5.28
CA LYS A 27 9.14 1.63 5.02
C LYS A 27 9.01 0.27 5.71
N GLY A 28 9.88 -0.65 5.32
CA GLY A 28 9.91 -2.00 5.88
C GLY A 28 8.80 -2.88 5.30
N TYR A 29 8.52 -3.99 5.99
CA TYR A 29 7.64 -5.03 5.46
C TYR A 29 6.16 -4.61 5.38
N MET A 30 5.74 -3.63 6.20
CA MET A 30 4.34 -3.20 6.37
C MET A 30 4.06 -1.81 5.81
N ALA A 31 4.78 -1.40 4.76
CA ALA A 31 4.73 -0.02 4.31
C ALA A 31 3.44 0.38 3.58
N CYS A 32 2.71 -0.57 3.00
CA CYS A 32 1.57 -0.25 2.14
C CYS A 32 0.30 0.02 2.97
N PRO A 33 -0.21 1.27 3.01
CA PRO A 33 -1.42 1.58 3.77
C PRO A 33 -2.69 1.00 3.14
N VAL A 34 -2.66 0.67 1.84
CA VAL A 34 -3.79 0.03 1.14
C VAL A 34 -3.87 -1.44 1.51
N CYS A 35 -2.75 -2.15 1.50
CA CYS A 35 -2.73 -3.58 1.82
C CYS A 35 -2.79 -3.84 3.33
N LYS A 36 -2.32 -2.90 4.16
CA LYS A 36 -2.17 -3.06 5.61
C LYS A 36 -1.43 -4.38 5.94
N GLU A 37 -2.11 -5.29 6.64
CA GLU A 37 -1.62 -6.60 7.03
C GLU A 37 -1.50 -7.60 5.88
N ASP A 38 -2.22 -7.36 4.79
CA ASP A 38 -2.26 -8.19 3.60
C ASP A 38 -1.18 -7.78 2.56
N VAL A 39 -0.14 -7.10 3.02
CA VAL A 39 1.02 -6.75 2.20
C VAL A 39 1.83 -8.00 1.87
N THR A 40 2.26 -8.12 0.61
CA THR A 40 3.23 -9.14 0.21
C THR A 40 4.57 -8.46 0.01
N SER A 41 5.45 -8.58 1.01
CA SER A 41 6.79 -8.01 0.99
C SER A 41 7.84 -9.08 1.26
N GLY A 42 9.05 -8.86 0.74
CA GLY A 42 10.17 -9.79 0.85
C GLY A 42 11.51 -9.08 0.75
N TRP A 43 12.57 -9.75 1.18
CA TRP A 43 13.93 -9.23 1.09
C TRP A 43 14.60 -9.64 -0.22
N HIS A 44 14.89 -8.67 -1.09
CA HIS A 44 15.53 -8.89 -2.38
C HIS A 44 16.60 -7.83 -2.64
N ALA A 45 17.76 -8.25 -3.18
CA ALA A 45 18.87 -7.36 -3.54
C ALA A 45 19.27 -6.35 -2.43
N GLY A 46 19.20 -6.76 -1.15
CA GLY A 46 19.57 -5.91 -0.01
C GLY A 46 18.51 -4.89 0.40
N LYS A 47 17.27 -5.01 -0.08
CA LYS A 47 16.16 -4.10 0.22
C LYS A 47 14.88 -4.88 0.47
N VAL A 48 13.92 -4.25 1.14
CA VAL A 48 12.54 -4.73 1.19
C VAL A 48 11.84 -4.35 -0.12
N CYS A 49 11.25 -5.34 -0.78
CA CYS A 49 10.49 -5.19 -2.02
C CYS A 49 9.04 -5.62 -1.80
N TYR A 50 8.11 -4.99 -2.51
CA TYR A 50 6.68 -5.31 -2.47
C TYR A 50 6.30 -6.10 -3.73
N LEU A 51 5.91 -7.35 -3.56
CA LEU A 51 5.80 -8.32 -4.66
C LEU A 51 4.35 -8.64 -5.05
N GLY A 52 3.39 -8.32 -4.18
CA GLY A 52 1.97 -8.66 -4.38
C GLY A 52 1.22 -7.83 -5.43
N HIS A 53 1.92 -7.09 -6.30
CA HIS A 53 1.30 -6.20 -7.29
C HIS A 53 0.44 -6.96 -8.30
N ARG A 54 0.78 -8.22 -8.60
CA ARG A 54 0.02 -9.07 -9.55
C ARG A 54 -1.42 -9.34 -9.11
N ARG A 55 -1.74 -9.17 -7.83
CA ARG A 55 -3.11 -9.27 -7.29
C ARG A 55 -4.06 -8.26 -7.91
N TRP A 56 -3.56 -7.13 -8.43
CA TRP A 56 -4.35 -6.07 -9.05
C TRP A 56 -4.68 -6.32 -10.51
N LEU A 57 -4.05 -7.31 -11.15
CA LEU A 57 -4.31 -7.67 -12.55
C LEU A 57 -5.66 -8.39 -12.69
N PRO A 58 -6.28 -8.38 -13.88
CA PRO A 58 -7.42 -9.25 -14.19
C PRO A 58 -7.14 -10.73 -13.85
N TRP A 59 -8.18 -11.50 -13.59
CA TRP A 59 -8.05 -12.89 -13.17
C TRP A 59 -7.39 -13.78 -14.23
N ASP A 60 -7.69 -13.51 -15.50
CA ASP A 60 -7.20 -14.20 -16.70
C ASP A 60 -5.87 -13.63 -17.22
N HIS A 61 -5.25 -12.70 -16.50
CA HIS A 61 -4.01 -12.08 -16.94
C HIS A 61 -2.82 -13.05 -16.86
N GLU A 62 -2.12 -13.26 -17.97
CA GLU A 62 -1.02 -14.24 -18.09
C GLU A 62 0.07 -14.13 -17.00
N TRP A 63 0.37 -12.92 -16.54
CA TRP A 63 1.40 -12.72 -15.50
C TRP A 63 1.02 -13.29 -14.14
N ARG A 64 -0.26 -13.59 -13.87
CA ARG A 64 -0.65 -14.31 -12.65
C ARG A 64 -0.08 -15.73 -12.62
N GLU A 65 0.13 -16.35 -13.78
CA GLU A 65 0.67 -17.71 -13.89
C GLU A 65 2.21 -17.76 -13.99
N LYS A 66 2.86 -16.63 -14.26
CA LYS A 66 4.32 -16.50 -14.34
C LYS A 66 4.92 -16.47 -12.92
N ASP A 67 5.23 -17.63 -12.36
CA ASP A 67 5.82 -17.76 -11.02
C ASP A 67 7.33 -17.45 -11.04
N LYS A 68 8.06 -18.03 -11.99
CA LYS A 68 9.53 -17.94 -12.10
C LYS A 68 10.04 -16.53 -12.39
N GLU A 69 9.29 -15.75 -13.15
CA GLU A 69 9.64 -14.37 -13.50
C GLU A 69 9.36 -13.37 -12.38
N PHE A 70 8.63 -13.79 -11.34
CA PHE A 70 8.20 -12.92 -10.24
C PHE A 70 8.68 -13.47 -8.88
N ASP A 71 7.75 -13.71 -7.95
CA ASP A 71 8.02 -14.08 -6.56
C ASP A 71 7.96 -15.59 -6.30
N GLY A 72 8.07 -16.41 -7.35
CA GLY A 72 8.11 -17.87 -7.26
C GLY A 72 6.75 -18.51 -6.98
N ASN A 73 5.65 -17.76 -7.03
CA ASN A 73 4.31 -18.26 -6.78
C ASN A 73 3.37 -17.96 -7.95
N THR A 74 2.41 -18.85 -8.20
CA THR A 74 1.24 -18.51 -9.03
C THR A 74 0.30 -17.61 -8.23
N GLU A 75 -0.12 -16.47 -8.78
CA GLU A 75 -0.96 -15.50 -8.07
C GLU A 75 -2.46 -15.78 -8.25
N ARG A 76 -2.99 -16.58 -7.32
CA ARG A 76 -4.42 -16.93 -7.26
C ARG A 76 -5.21 -16.16 -6.21
N ARG A 77 -4.60 -15.21 -5.51
CA ARG A 77 -5.28 -14.43 -4.48
C ARG A 77 -6.13 -13.33 -5.13
N LEU A 78 -7.17 -12.95 -4.41
CA LEU A 78 -7.99 -11.79 -4.72
C LEU A 78 -7.18 -10.50 -4.52
N ARG A 79 -7.67 -9.40 -5.07
CA ARG A 79 -7.15 -8.07 -4.73
C ARG A 79 -7.15 -7.86 -3.21
N PRO A 80 -6.16 -7.12 -2.66
CA PRO A 80 -6.22 -6.70 -1.26
C PRO A 80 -7.57 -6.05 -0.97
N LYS A 81 -8.08 -6.26 0.24
CA LYS A 81 -9.33 -5.63 0.68
C LYS A 81 -9.18 -4.11 0.57
N GLU A 82 -10.15 -3.45 -0.06
CA GLU A 82 -10.28 -2.01 -0.01
C GLU A 82 -10.90 -1.63 1.34
N TRP A 83 -10.26 -0.71 2.05
CA TRP A 83 -10.70 -0.26 3.36
C TRP A 83 -11.51 1.01 3.22
N SER A 84 -12.64 1.06 3.91
CA SER A 84 -13.38 2.32 4.08
C SER A 84 -12.62 3.28 5.00
N GLY A 85 -12.96 4.58 4.92
CA GLY A 85 -12.37 5.57 5.82
C GLY A 85 -12.62 5.26 7.29
N ASP A 86 -13.80 4.72 7.62
CA ASP A 86 -14.18 4.36 8.99
C ASP A 86 -13.34 3.18 9.51
N GLU A 87 -13.11 2.13 8.71
CA GLU A 87 -12.26 0.99 9.07
C GLU A 87 -10.75 1.33 9.13
N ILE A 88 -10.36 2.55 8.76
CA ILE A 88 -8.99 3.04 8.95
C ILE A 88 -8.86 3.77 10.29
N LEU A 89 -9.96 4.28 10.85
CA LEU A 89 -9.98 5.07 12.09
C LEU A 89 -10.19 4.22 13.36
N GLU A 90 -10.71 3.00 13.22
CA GLU A 90 -10.75 1.97 14.28
C GLU A 90 -9.38 1.31 14.52
#